data_AF-A0A502E4R3-F1
#
_entry.id   AF-A0A502E4R3-F1
#
_cell.length_a   1.000
_cell.length_b   1.000
_cell.length_c   1.000
_cell.angle_alpha   90.00
_cell.angle_beta   90.00
_cell.angle_gamma   90.00
#
_symmetry.space_group_name_H-M   'P 1'
#
loop_
_entity.id
_entity.type
_entity.pdbx_description
1 polymer ?
#
loop_
_entity_poly.entity_id
_entity_poly.type
_entity_poly.pdbx_seq_one_letter_code
_entity_poly.pdbx_strand_id
1 'polypeptide(L)'
;RVLSDNGSAYRSYAWRDACAELNITPKRTRPYRPQTNGKIERFHRTLGDGWAYARFYDSTEQRNTALPGWLHFYNFHRAHSAIGGRPPVTRLTNLPGHHS
;
A
#
# COMPACT_ATOMS: atom_id res chain seq x y z
N ARG A 1 -10.07 9.17 -5.09
CA ARG A 1 -9.84 8.25 -6.25
C ARG A 1 -8.83 7.18 -5.85
N VAL A 2 -8.98 5.94 -6.33
CA VAL A 2 -8.02 4.83 -6.11
C VAL A 2 -7.57 4.28 -7.46
N LEU A 3 -6.28 3.98 -7.62
CA LEU A 3 -5.71 3.36 -8.82
C LEU A 3 -5.37 1.90 -8.51
N SER A 4 -5.88 0.98 -9.32
CA SER A 4 -5.58 -0.46 -9.25
C SER A 4 -5.11 -0.99 -10.61
N ASP A 5 -4.64 -2.23 -10.63
CA ASP A 5 -4.48 -2.96 -11.89
C ASP A 5 -5.84 -3.47 -12.44
N ASN A 6 -5.78 -4.36 -13.43
CA ASN A 6 -6.96 -4.98 -14.06
C ASN A 6 -7.28 -6.37 -13.49
N GLY A 7 -6.76 -6.72 -12.32
CA GLY A 7 -7.07 -7.98 -11.63
C GLY A 7 -8.58 -8.16 -11.43
N SER A 8 -9.03 -9.42 -11.41
CA SER A 8 -10.45 -9.76 -11.33
C SER A 8 -11.14 -9.17 -10.10
N ALA A 9 -10.45 -9.11 -8.96
CA ALA A 9 -10.94 -8.48 -7.73
C ALA A 9 -11.36 -7.01 -7.97
N TYR A 10 -10.54 -6.23 -8.68
CA TYR A 10 -10.80 -4.81 -8.98
C TYR A 10 -11.73 -4.57 -10.17
N ARG A 11 -12.15 -5.65 -10.86
CA ARG A 11 -13.21 -5.63 -11.88
C ARG A 11 -14.56 -6.11 -11.35
N SER A 12 -14.59 -6.63 -10.13
CA SER A 12 -15.81 -7.19 -9.53
C SER A 12 -16.86 -6.14 -9.22
N TYR A 13 -18.13 -6.57 -9.16
CA TYR A 13 -19.22 -5.71 -8.69
C TYR A 13 -19.04 -5.32 -7.23
N ALA A 14 -18.56 -6.23 -6.37
CA ALA A 14 -18.27 -5.92 -4.97
C ALA A 14 -17.29 -4.73 -4.81
N TRP A 15 -16.23 -4.69 -5.62
CA TRP A 15 -15.30 -3.55 -5.61
C TRP A 15 -15.95 -2.25 -6.11
N ARG A 16 -16.75 -2.32 -7.18
CA ARG A 16 -17.50 -1.17 -7.71
C ARG A 16 -18.43 -0.60 -6.65
N ASP A 17 -19.19 -1.46 -5.99
CA ASP A 17 -20.22 -1.08 -5.03
C ASP A 17 -19.60 -0.49 -3.77
N ALA A 18 -18.52 -1.10 -3.25
CA ALA A 18 -17.75 -0.54 -2.13
C ALA A 18 -17.14 0.84 -2.46
N CYS A 19 -16.62 1.03 -3.68
CA CYS A 19 -16.12 2.33 -4.11
C CYS A 19 -17.24 3.38 -4.18
N ALA A 20 -18.43 3.00 -4.65
CA ALA A 20 -19.58 3.90 -4.74
C ALA A 20 -20.06 4.32 -3.34
N GLU A 21 -20.19 3.37 -2.41
CA GLU A 21 -20.57 3.63 -1.01
C GLU A 21 -19.60 4.60 -0.32
N LEU A 22 -18.29 4.43 -0.57
CA LEU A 22 -17.25 5.28 0.00
C LEU A 22 -17.00 6.59 -0.79
N ASN A 23 -17.78 6.88 -1.83
CA ASN A 23 -17.58 8.01 -2.74
C ASN A 23 -16.15 8.07 -3.35
N ILE A 24 -15.55 6.91 -3.60
CA ILE A 24 -14.22 6.75 -4.19
C ILE A 24 -14.37 6.56 -5.70
N THR A 25 -13.67 7.37 -6.50
CA THR A 25 -13.54 7.10 -7.95
C THR A 25 -12.48 6.01 -8.20
N PRO A 26 -12.84 4.78 -8.63
CA PRO A 26 -11.86 3.78 -9.03
C PRO A 26 -11.27 4.12 -10.40
N LYS A 27 -9.97 3.89 -10.57
CA LYS A 27 -9.25 3.96 -11.85
C LYS A 27 -8.41 2.71 -12.01
N ARG A 28 -8.26 2.25 -13.25
CA ARG A 28 -7.43 1.10 -13.58
C ARG A 28 -6.22 1.52 -14.40
N THR A 29 -5.11 0.81 -14.23
CA THR A 29 -3.95 0.98 -15.10
C THR A 29 -4.33 0.73 -16.55
N ARG A 30 -3.76 1.50 -17.46
CA ARG A 30 -3.96 1.25 -18.90
C ARG A 30 -3.24 -0.05 -19.27
N PRO A 31 -3.82 -0.88 -20.15
CA PRO A 31 -3.13 -2.04 -20.69
C PRO A 31 -1.73 -1.67 -21.20
N TYR A 32 -0.76 -2.55 -20.93
CA TYR A 32 0.66 -2.39 -21.34
C TYR A 32 1.37 -1.14 -20.77
N ARG A 33 0.87 -0.55 -19.67
CA ARG A 33 1.53 0.58 -18.98
C ARG A 33 1.79 0.29 -17.49
N PRO A 34 2.67 -0.68 -17.16
CA PRO A 34 2.92 -1.11 -15.79
C PRO A 34 3.60 -0.04 -14.91
N GLN A 35 4.20 1.00 -15.52
CA GLN A 35 4.96 2.03 -14.81
C GLN A 35 4.13 2.75 -13.74
N THR A 36 2.81 2.82 -13.94
CA THR A 36 1.88 3.45 -12.98
C THR A 36 1.70 2.64 -11.69
N ASN A 37 2.03 1.35 -11.69
CA ASN A 37 1.92 0.44 -10.56
C ASN A 37 3.26 0.24 -9.83
N GLY A 38 4.37 0.74 -10.37
CA GLY A 38 5.72 0.49 -9.84
C GLY A 38 5.93 0.93 -8.38
N LYS A 39 5.14 1.90 -7.88
CA LYS A 39 5.20 2.31 -6.46
C LYS A 39 4.67 1.22 -5.54
N ILE A 40 3.51 0.62 -5.85
CA ILE A 40 2.94 -0.43 -5.02
C ILE A 40 3.76 -1.72 -5.16
N GLU A 41 4.28 -2.02 -6.35
CA GLU A 41 5.16 -3.17 -6.56
C GLU A 41 6.46 -3.05 -5.76
N ARG A 42 7.08 -1.87 -5.74
CA ARG A 42 8.26 -1.60 -4.89
C ARG A 42 7.93 -1.72 -3.41
N PHE A 43 6.75 -1.25 -2.98
CA PHE A 43 6.30 -1.41 -1.61
C PHE A 43 6.10 -2.88 -1.25
N HIS A 44 5.43 -3.67 -2.09
CA HIS A 44 5.24 -5.12 -1.88
C HIS A 44 6.55 -5.86 -1.74
N ARG A 45 7.58 -5.53 -2.55
CA ARG A 45 8.92 -6.10 -2.38
C ARG A 45 9.50 -5.74 -1.01
N THR A 46 9.44 -4.46 -0.63
CA THR A 46 9.96 -4.00 0.68
C THR A 46 9.23 -4.66 1.85
N LEU A 47 7.92 -4.86 1.72
CA LEU A 47 7.07 -5.57 2.67
C LEU A 47 7.44 -7.06 2.75
N GLY A 48 7.71 -7.69 1.61
CA GLY A 48 8.20 -9.06 1.55
C GLY A 48 9.52 -9.22 2.29
N ASP A 49 10.52 -8.42 1.91
CA ASP A 49 11.87 -8.48 2.46
C ASP A 49 11.92 -8.10 3.95
N GLY A 50 11.12 -7.12 4.36
CA GLY A 50 11.16 -6.55 5.70
C GLY A 50 10.23 -7.23 6.71
N TRP A 51 9.17 -7.90 6.25
CA TRP A 51 8.18 -8.53 7.12
C TRP A 51 7.91 -9.97 6.73
N ALA A 52 7.40 -10.23 5.52
CA ALA A 52 6.84 -11.53 5.20
C ALA A 52 7.88 -12.66 5.21
N TYR A 53 9.12 -12.34 4.84
CA TYR A 53 10.24 -13.28 4.70
C TYR A 53 11.49 -12.84 5.49
N ALA A 54 11.37 -11.84 6.36
CA ALA A 54 12.51 -11.32 7.15
C ALA A 54 13.05 -12.33 8.18
N ARG A 55 12.22 -13.30 8.58
CA ARG A 55 12.56 -14.37 9.52
C ARG A 55 11.63 -15.56 9.32
N PHE A 56 11.99 -16.68 9.94
CA PHE A 56 11.06 -17.79 10.08
C PHE A 56 9.93 -17.41 11.04
N TYR A 57 8.70 -17.76 10.67
CA TYR A 57 7.53 -17.65 11.53
C TYR A 57 6.96 -19.04 11.76
N ASP A 58 6.61 -19.34 12.99
CA ASP A 58 6.05 -20.63 13.40
C ASP A 58 4.60 -20.80 12.91
N SER A 59 3.92 -19.68 12.63
CA SER A 59 2.54 -19.67 12.15
C SER A 59 2.18 -18.41 11.35
N THR A 60 1.08 -18.48 10.60
CA THR A 60 0.55 -17.31 9.87
C THR A 60 0.05 -16.25 10.86
N GLU A 61 -0.48 -16.66 12.00
CA GLU A 61 -0.95 -15.81 13.09
C GLU A 61 0.20 -14.99 13.69
N GLN A 62 1.34 -15.64 13.92
CA GLN A 62 2.55 -14.96 14.41
C GLN A 62 3.04 -13.93 13.39
N ARG A 63 3.05 -14.30 12.09
CA ARG A 63 3.40 -13.36 11.01
C ARG A 63 2.44 -12.18 10.95
N ASN A 64 1.13 -12.42 11.03
CA ASN A 64 0.11 -11.38 11.02
C ASN A 64 0.23 -10.45 12.24
N THR A 65 0.54 -10.99 13.42
CA THR A 65 0.76 -10.20 14.64
C THR A 65 1.98 -9.29 14.54
N ALA A 66 3.01 -9.68 13.76
CA ALA A 66 4.19 -8.85 13.51
C ALA A 66 3.93 -7.71 12.51
N LEU A 67 2.91 -7.81 11.65
CA LEU A 67 2.66 -6.86 10.57
C LEU A 67 2.42 -5.42 11.06
N PRO A 68 1.56 -5.15 12.06
CA PRO A 68 1.33 -3.78 12.53
C PRO A 68 2.60 -3.09 13.01
N GLY A 69 3.45 -3.81 13.76
CA GLY A 69 4.74 -3.29 14.25
C GLY A 69 5.68 -2.93 13.10
N TRP A 70 5.76 -3.80 12.09
CA TRP A 70 6.56 -3.51 10.91
C TRP A 70 6.02 -2.33 10.09
N LEU A 71 4.70 -2.23 9.91
CA LEU A 71 4.07 -1.09 9.22
C LEU A 71 4.34 0.23 9.94
N HIS A 72 4.31 0.24 11.27
CA HIS A 72 4.65 1.40 12.07
C HIS A 72 6.12 1.82 11.87
N PHE A 73 7.03 0.85 11.91
CA PHE A 73 8.43 1.10 11.59
C PHE A 73 8.60 1.67 10.16
N TYR A 74 7.99 1.01 9.16
CA TYR A 74 8.09 1.44 7.77
C TYR A 74 7.60 2.88 7.57
N ASN A 75 6.43 3.23 8.12
CA ASN A 75 5.81 4.53 7.88
C ASN A 75 6.48 5.67 8.67
N PHE A 76 6.89 5.41 9.92
CA PHE A 76 7.30 6.47 10.85
C PHE A 76 8.80 6.52 11.13
N HIS A 77 9.55 5.44 10.88
CA HIS A 77 10.95 5.33 11.31
C HIS A 77 11.92 5.00 10.17
N ARG A 78 11.48 4.24 9.16
CA ARG A 78 12.38 3.79 8.09
C ARG A 78 12.83 4.95 7.23
N ALA A 79 14.14 5.22 7.25
CA ALA A 79 14.75 6.19 6.34
C ALA A 79 14.52 5.79 4.87
N HIS A 80 14.07 6.75 4.06
CA HIS A 80 13.79 6.52 2.65
C HIS A 80 14.64 7.44 1.77
N SER A 81 15.56 6.86 0.99
CA SER A 81 16.57 7.59 0.21
C SER A 81 15.97 8.61 -0.76
N ALA A 82 14.89 8.24 -1.46
CA ALA A 82 14.21 9.14 -2.40
C ALA A 82 13.56 10.39 -1.76
N ILE A 83 13.50 10.48 -0.42
CA ILE A 83 12.97 11.63 0.32
C ILE A 83 13.98 12.17 1.33
N GLY A 84 15.28 12.07 1.02
CA GLY A 84 16.35 12.64 1.83
C GLY A 84 16.51 11.95 3.18
N GLY A 85 16.26 10.64 3.25
CA GLY A 85 16.41 9.86 4.48
C GLY A 85 15.27 10.05 5.49
N ARG A 86 14.24 10.83 5.16
CA ARG A 86 13.06 11.02 6.01
C ARG A 86 12.13 9.80 5.96
N PRO A 87 11.27 9.58 6.98
CA PRO A 87 10.30 8.52 6.96
C PRO A 87 9.12 8.81 6.01
N PRO A 88 8.48 7.78 5.41
CA PRO A 88 7.39 7.94 4.44
C PRO A 88 6.24 8.84 4.89
N VAL A 89 5.88 8.82 6.18
CA VAL A 89 4.81 9.66 6.75
C VAL A 89 5.00 11.14 6.45
N THR A 90 6.25 11.61 6.31
CA THR A 90 6.54 13.03 6.01
C THR A 90 6.02 13.50 4.65
N ARG A 91 5.60 12.59 3.77
CA ARG A 91 5.00 12.92 2.47
C ARG A 91 3.48 12.90 2.48
N LEU A 92 2.85 12.40 3.55
CA LEU A 92 1.39 12.44 3.74
C LEU A 92 0.97 13.84 4.15
N THR A 93 0.89 14.74 3.16
CA THR A 93 0.55 16.15 3.35
C THR A 93 -0.92 16.48 3.08
N ASN A 94 -1.69 15.52 2.56
CA ASN A 94 -3.09 15.68 2.17
C ASN A 94 -3.93 14.44 2.52
N LEU A 95 -4.05 14.16 3.82
CA LEU A 95 -5.04 13.20 4.29
C LEU A 95 -6.44 13.87 4.19
N PRO A 96 -7.43 13.23 3.55
CA PRO A 96 -8.81 13.70 3.60
C PRO A 96 -9.24 13.88 5.06
N GLY A 97 -9.70 15.07 5.44
CA GLY A 97 -10.08 15.42 6.82
C GLY A 97 -9.14 16.37 7.56
N HIS A 98 -7.99 16.76 6.97
CA HIS A 98 -7.05 17.72 7.56
C HIS A 98 -7.08 19.13 6.95
N HIS A 99 -8.00 19.39 6.03
CA HIS A 99 -8.26 20.74 5.51
C HIS A 99 -9.71 21.11 5.86
N SER A 100 -9.85 22.15 6.69
CA SER A 100 -11.13 22.82 7.00
C SER A 100 -11.62 23.64 5.81
#